data_AF-A0A316P7U9-F1
#
_entry.id   AF-A0A316P7U9-F1
#
_cell.length_a   1.000
_cell.length_b   1.000
_cell.length_c   1.000
_cell.angle_alpha   90.00
_cell.angle_beta   90.00
_cell.angle_gamma   90.00
#
_symmetry.space_group_name_H-M   'P 1'
#
loop_
_entity.id
_entity.type
_entity.pdbx_description
1 polymer ?
#
loop_
_entity_poly.entity_id
_entity_poly.type
_entity_poly.pdbx_seq_one_letter_code
_entity_poly.pdbx_strand_id
1 'polypeptide(L)'
;MMTQESNIRPNRRERRLLLRRGKTGERWTTFADNKGFEYDYKSVAKFASLCNFILGGLKRGFPVLARRLHYPAWACYPFFFVKRDLKVKDPIPILNHERIHVVQQRELHTVVSIPVAVAAAFTTPWLLLAVPFVPTIVYMADYVRVWVKLSRMKRAGETKYGKITAQVIRANTCFELEATSKAPNANYLLERKFMAELAWTGWKIFRSYGK
;
A
#
# COMPACT_ATOMS: atom_id res chain seq x y z
N MET A 1 -46.31 -10.77 40.52
CA MET A 1 -45.03 -10.45 39.85
C MET A 1 -44.05 -11.58 40.11
N MET A 2 -43.77 -12.40 39.10
CA MET A 2 -42.59 -13.28 39.01
C MET A 2 -42.39 -13.56 37.52
N THR A 3 -41.40 -12.94 36.90
CA THR A 3 -41.01 -13.20 35.51
C THR A 3 -40.35 -14.57 35.42
N GLN A 4 -40.94 -15.48 34.64
CA GLN A 4 -40.34 -16.76 34.27
C GLN A 4 -39.00 -16.52 33.57
N GLU A 5 -37.91 -16.99 34.18
CA GLU A 5 -36.63 -17.12 33.49
C GLU A 5 -36.80 -18.10 32.32
N SER A 6 -36.79 -17.56 31.10
CA SER A 6 -36.72 -18.39 29.90
C SER A 6 -35.42 -19.19 29.95
N ASN A 7 -35.56 -20.52 30.10
CA ASN A 7 -34.46 -21.46 30.13
C ASN A 7 -33.89 -21.62 28.71
N ILE A 8 -33.16 -20.60 28.25
CA ILE A 8 -32.47 -20.62 26.96
C ILE A 8 -31.37 -21.67 27.09
N ARG A 9 -31.60 -22.86 26.51
CA ARG A 9 -30.59 -23.92 26.49
C ARG A 9 -29.32 -23.36 25.85
N PRO A 10 -28.18 -23.39 26.56
CA PRO A 10 -26.95 -22.82 26.03
C PRO A 10 -26.61 -23.54 24.72
N ASN A 11 -26.26 -22.74 23.71
CA ASN A 11 -25.92 -23.25 22.39
C ASN A 11 -24.79 -24.30 22.55
N ARG A 12 -24.69 -25.29 21.64
CA ARG A 12 -23.69 -26.39 21.72
C ARG A 12 -22.26 -25.85 21.96
N ARG A 13 -21.99 -24.64 21.45
CA ARG A 13 -20.77 -23.86 21.64
C ARG A 13 -20.57 -23.38 23.09
N GLU A 14 -21.59 -22.82 23.70
CA GLU A 14 -21.60 -22.37 25.11
C GLU A 14 -21.46 -23.55 26.07
N ARG A 15 -22.13 -24.67 25.78
CA ARG A 15 -22.00 -25.89 26.60
C ARG A 15 -20.58 -26.45 26.60
N ARG A 16 -19.90 -26.45 25.45
CA ARG A 16 -18.48 -26.85 25.35
C ARG A 16 -17.54 -25.89 26.09
N LEU A 17 -17.85 -24.59 26.05
CA LEU A 17 -17.15 -23.57 26.83
C LEU A 17 -17.29 -23.82 28.33
N LEU A 18 -18.53 -24.00 28.81
CA LEU A 18 -18.84 -24.26 30.22
C LEU A 18 -18.20 -25.56 30.75
N LEU A 19 -18.18 -26.63 29.94
CA LEU A 19 -17.53 -27.89 30.30
C LEU A 19 -16.00 -27.77 30.40
N ARG A 20 -15.36 -26.91 29.60
CA ARG A 20 -13.94 -26.59 29.77
C ARG A 20 -13.70 -25.65 30.97
N ARG A 21 -14.60 -24.69 31.21
CA ARG A 21 -14.55 -23.76 32.36
C ARG A 21 -14.57 -24.51 33.69
N GLY A 22 -15.46 -25.49 33.84
CA GLY A 22 -15.53 -26.33 35.05
C GLY A 22 -14.27 -27.17 35.29
N LYS A 23 -13.45 -27.42 34.27
CA LYS A 23 -12.24 -28.26 34.37
C LYS A 23 -10.96 -27.48 34.64
N THR A 24 -10.96 -26.14 34.49
CA THR A 24 -9.71 -25.36 34.43
C THR A 24 -9.61 -24.21 35.44
N GLY A 25 -10.60 -24.02 36.33
CA GLY A 25 -10.52 -23.01 37.40
C GLY A 25 -10.31 -21.58 36.88
N GLU A 26 -11.38 -20.90 36.49
CA GLU A 26 -11.57 -19.45 36.41
C GLU A 26 -10.42 -18.51 35.93
N ARG A 27 -9.40 -18.97 35.20
CA ARG A 27 -8.48 -18.07 34.50
C ARG A 27 -8.97 -17.84 33.08
N TRP A 28 -9.62 -16.70 32.86
CA TRP A 28 -9.85 -16.15 31.53
C TRP A 28 -8.48 -15.85 30.88
N THR A 29 -7.98 -16.76 30.05
CA THR A 29 -6.82 -16.47 29.20
C THR A 29 -7.30 -15.81 27.92
N THR A 30 -7.18 -14.49 27.83
CA THR A 30 -7.42 -13.76 26.58
C THR A 30 -6.19 -13.87 25.68
N PHE A 31 -6.42 -13.87 24.36
CA PHE A 31 -5.38 -13.90 23.35
C PHE A 31 -5.52 -12.68 22.45
N ALA A 32 -4.48 -11.84 22.38
CA ALA A 32 -4.48 -10.66 21.51
C ALA A 32 -4.00 -11.01 20.08
N ASP A 33 -4.54 -10.32 19.07
CA ASP A 33 -4.00 -10.31 17.72
C ASP A 33 -2.83 -9.31 17.56
N ASN A 34 -2.25 -9.23 16.36
CA ASN A 34 -1.17 -8.29 16.03
C ASN A 34 -1.58 -6.79 16.01
N LYS A 35 -2.85 -6.47 16.23
CA LYS A 35 -3.35 -5.10 16.41
C LYS A 35 -3.77 -4.81 17.86
N GLY A 36 -3.69 -5.80 18.74
CA GLY A 36 -4.08 -5.68 20.15
C GLY A 36 -5.56 -5.97 20.42
N PHE A 37 -6.33 -6.50 19.46
CA PHE A 37 -7.70 -6.96 19.73
C PHE A 37 -7.68 -8.29 20.46
N GLU A 38 -8.45 -8.38 21.56
CA GLU A 38 -8.50 -9.56 22.40
C GLU A 38 -9.58 -10.56 21.96
N TYR A 39 -9.26 -11.86 22.06
CA TYR A 39 -10.12 -12.96 21.69
C TYR A 39 -10.08 -14.08 22.72
N ASP A 40 -11.20 -14.77 22.89
CA ASP A 40 -11.32 -15.93 23.80
C ASP A 40 -10.54 -17.16 23.33
N TYR A 41 -10.18 -17.22 22.04
CA TYR A 41 -9.56 -18.40 21.43
C TYR A 41 -8.28 -18.05 20.70
N LYS A 42 -7.20 -18.76 21.04
CA LYS A 42 -5.89 -18.64 20.38
C LYS A 42 -5.96 -18.82 18.86
N SER A 43 -6.80 -19.75 18.37
CA SER A 43 -6.97 -19.97 16.92
C SER A 43 -7.60 -18.76 16.22
N VAL A 44 -8.56 -18.10 16.87
CA VAL A 44 -9.23 -16.90 16.34
C VAL A 44 -8.26 -15.73 16.33
N ALA A 45 -7.51 -15.50 17.41
CA ALA A 45 -6.48 -14.45 17.46
C ALA A 45 -5.38 -14.65 16.39
N LYS A 46 -4.96 -15.91 16.15
CA LYS A 46 -4.01 -16.25 15.09
C LYS A 46 -4.57 -15.97 13.69
N PHE A 47 -5.82 -16.35 13.45
CA PHE A 47 -6.48 -16.11 12.17
C PHE A 47 -6.69 -14.60 11.92
N ALA A 48 -7.14 -13.86 12.94
CA ALA A 48 -7.26 -12.40 12.88
C ALA A 48 -5.92 -11.75 12.58
N SER A 49 -4.83 -12.19 13.22
CA SER A 49 -3.47 -11.71 12.95
C SER A 49 -3.03 -11.98 11.50
N LEU A 50 -3.35 -13.17 10.96
CA LEU A 50 -3.06 -13.52 9.57
C LEU A 50 -3.84 -12.62 8.59
N CYS A 51 -5.13 -12.43 8.81
CA CYS A 51 -5.96 -11.53 8.01
C CYS A 51 -5.42 -10.09 8.07
N ASN A 52 -5.07 -9.61 9.27
CA ASN A 52 -4.48 -8.28 9.46
C ASN A 52 -3.16 -8.13 8.70
N PHE A 53 -2.31 -9.15 8.69
CA PHE A 53 -1.07 -9.16 7.92
C PHE A 53 -1.33 -9.10 6.42
N ILE A 54 -2.22 -9.96 5.90
CA ILE A 54 -2.56 -9.99 4.48
C ILE A 54 -3.18 -8.67 4.02
N LEU A 55 -4.18 -8.17 4.76
CA LEU A 55 -4.83 -6.88 4.48
C LEU A 55 -3.85 -5.72 4.62
N GLY A 56 -2.93 -5.78 5.58
CA GLY A 56 -1.87 -4.80 5.76
C GLY A 56 -0.95 -4.71 4.55
N GLY A 57 -0.48 -5.87 4.05
CA GLY A 57 0.39 -5.92 2.88
C GLY A 57 -0.31 -5.57 1.57
N LEU A 58 -1.57 -5.98 1.37
CA LEU A 58 -2.37 -5.51 0.23
C LEU A 58 -2.67 -4.01 0.30
N LYS A 59 -2.72 -3.41 1.50
CA LYS A 59 -2.92 -1.97 1.63
C LYS A 59 -1.63 -1.17 1.45
N ARG A 60 -0.51 -1.58 2.03
CA ARG A 60 0.70 -0.73 2.14
C ARG A 60 2.00 -1.41 1.74
N GLY A 61 1.90 -2.61 1.20
CA GLY A 61 3.03 -3.41 0.75
C GLY A 61 3.55 -4.38 1.81
N PHE A 62 3.95 -5.56 1.35
CA PHE A 62 4.71 -6.52 2.12
C PHE A 62 6.21 -6.22 2.01
N PRO A 63 6.92 -6.02 3.14
CA PRO A 63 8.36 -5.88 3.14
C PRO A 63 9.03 -7.21 2.79
N VAL A 64 9.93 -7.20 1.81
CA VAL A 64 10.76 -8.36 1.44
C VAL A 64 12.23 -7.98 1.50
N LEU A 65 13.02 -8.70 2.30
CA LEU A 65 14.47 -8.48 2.38
C LEU A 65 15.17 -9.25 1.26
N ALA A 66 15.82 -8.53 0.35
CA ALA A 66 16.56 -9.11 -0.76
C ALA A 66 18.07 -9.03 -0.52
N ARG A 67 18.80 -10.12 -0.77
CA ARG A 67 20.28 -10.15 -0.65
C ARG A 67 20.95 -9.37 -1.77
N ARG A 68 20.39 -9.43 -2.98
CA ARG A 68 20.92 -8.76 -4.18
C ARG A 68 19.83 -7.83 -4.72
N LEU A 69 20.01 -6.53 -4.53
CA LEU A 69 19.19 -5.49 -5.11
C LEU A 69 20.14 -4.44 -5.69
N HIS A 70 19.90 -4.00 -6.93
CA HIS A 70 20.71 -2.97 -7.57
C HIS A 70 20.50 -1.61 -6.89
N TYR A 71 19.26 -1.34 -6.49
CA TYR A 71 18.86 -0.16 -5.74
C TYR A 71 18.83 -0.45 -4.22
N PRO A 72 18.83 0.57 -3.35
CA PRO A 72 18.66 0.38 -1.90
C PRO A 72 17.33 -0.26 -1.54
N ALA A 73 16.27 0.10 -2.28
CA ALA A 73 14.95 -0.47 -2.18
C ALA A 73 14.22 -0.34 -3.54
N TRP A 74 13.14 -1.12 -3.73
CA TRP A 74 12.33 -1.11 -4.94
C TRP A 74 10.91 -1.61 -4.68
N ALA A 75 9.89 -0.89 -5.17
CA ALA A 75 8.48 -1.23 -5.01
C ALA A 75 7.86 -1.90 -6.25
N CYS A 76 7.16 -3.01 -6.02
CA CYS A 76 6.34 -3.69 -7.01
C CYS A 76 5.14 -4.33 -6.30
N TYR A 77 3.97 -3.69 -6.39
CA TYR A 77 2.76 -4.08 -5.68
C TYR A 77 2.43 -5.58 -5.85
N PRO A 78 2.14 -6.31 -4.76
CA PRO A 78 1.95 -5.84 -3.39
C PRO A 78 3.24 -5.86 -2.54
N PHE A 79 4.42 -5.97 -3.12
CA PHE A 79 5.68 -6.10 -2.40
C PHE A 79 6.53 -4.83 -2.50
N PHE A 80 7.38 -4.61 -1.51
CA PHE A 80 8.54 -3.74 -1.68
C PHE A 80 9.78 -4.45 -1.14
N PHE A 81 10.85 -4.36 -1.92
CA PHE A 81 12.10 -5.03 -1.67
C PHE A 81 13.07 -4.06 -1.03
N VAL A 82 13.74 -4.50 0.02
CA VAL A 82 14.74 -3.71 0.72
C VAL A 82 16.02 -4.53 0.74
N LYS A 83 17.14 -3.87 0.43
CA LYS A 83 18.44 -4.52 0.48
C LYS A 83 18.76 -4.96 1.92
N ARG A 84 19.14 -6.21 2.12
CA ARG A 84 19.37 -6.80 3.46
C ARG A 84 20.48 -6.08 4.24
N ASP A 85 21.51 -5.61 3.55
CA ASP A 85 22.68 -4.90 4.09
C ASP A 85 22.57 -3.38 3.88
N LEU A 86 21.39 -2.80 4.07
CA LEU A 86 21.17 -1.36 3.89
C LEU A 86 22.02 -0.54 4.90
N LYS A 87 23.13 0.04 4.43
CA LYS A 87 24.04 0.87 5.24
C LYS A 87 23.59 2.33 5.26
N VAL A 88 22.55 2.63 6.04
CA VAL A 88 22.04 4.00 6.23
C VAL A 88 21.78 4.29 7.71
N LYS A 89 21.92 5.57 8.10
CA LYS A 89 21.71 6.00 9.49
C LYS A 89 20.24 5.87 9.92
N ASP A 90 19.32 6.19 9.02
CA ASP A 90 17.88 6.04 9.23
C ASP A 90 17.22 5.37 8.00
N PRO A 91 16.68 4.15 8.13
CA PRO A 91 16.02 3.46 7.04
C PRO A 91 14.58 3.95 6.80
N ILE A 92 13.96 4.66 7.77
CA ILE A 92 12.54 5.01 7.73
C ILE A 92 12.15 5.77 6.46
N PRO A 93 12.89 6.82 6.01
CA PRO A 93 12.54 7.53 4.79
C PRO A 93 12.58 6.65 3.54
N ILE A 94 13.55 5.74 3.44
CA ILE A 94 13.67 4.81 2.30
C ILE A 94 12.49 3.85 2.29
N LEU A 95 12.13 3.29 3.45
CA LEU A 95 10.98 2.38 3.56
C LEU A 95 9.66 3.09 3.25
N ASN A 96 9.49 4.33 3.71
CA ASN A 96 8.29 5.11 3.44
C ASN A 96 8.18 5.49 1.96
N HIS A 97 9.29 5.87 1.32
CA HIS A 97 9.35 6.15 -0.12
C HIS A 97 8.82 4.97 -0.93
N GLU A 98 9.30 3.76 -0.65
CA GLU A 98 8.81 2.55 -1.35
C GLU A 98 7.35 2.24 -1.03
N ARG A 99 6.92 2.41 0.22
CA ARG A 99 5.51 2.19 0.59
C ARG A 99 4.57 3.16 -0.12
N ILE A 100 4.99 4.42 -0.34
CA ILE A 100 4.23 5.38 -1.14
C ILE A 100 4.09 4.87 -2.57
N HIS A 101 5.17 4.37 -3.19
CA HIS A 101 5.10 3.76 -4.52
C HIS A 101 4.18 2.54 -4.58
N VAL A 102 4.18 1.68 -3.56
CA VAL A 102 3.24 0.55 -3.49
C VAL A 102 1.79 1.04 -3.46
N VAL A 103 1.50 2.09 -2.68
CA VAL A 103 0.15 2.66 -2.61
C VAL A 103 -0.25 3.31 -3.93
N GLN A 104 0.63 4.07 -4.58
CA GLN A 104 0.40 4.62 -5.92
C GLN A 104 0.06 3.51 -6.92
N GLN A 105 0.86 2.43 -6.98
CA GLN A 105 0.62 1.29 -7.87
C GLN A 105 -0.72 0.59 -7.57
N ARG A 106 -1.07 0.39 -6.29
CA ARG A 106 -2.36 -0.17 -5.87
C ARG A 106 -3.53 0.69 -6.35
N GLU A 107 -3.43 2.00 -6.20
CA GLU A 107 -4.48 2.92 -6.61
C GLU A 107 -4.63 2.95 -8.13
N LEU A 108 -3.52 2.94 -8.89
CA LEU A 108 -3.56 2.77 -10.34
C LEU A 108 -4.21 1.44 -10.76
N HIS A 109 -3.91 0.35 -10.05
CA HIS A 109 -4.60 -0.90 -10.30
C HIS A 109 -6.10 -0.79 -10.02
N THR A 110 -6.48 -0.06 -8.98
CA THR A 110 -7.89 0.12 -8.59
C THR A 110 -8.66 0.95 -9.62
N VAL A 111 -8.08 2.06 -10.10
CA VAL A 111 -8.73 3.00 -11.02
C VAL A 111 -8.67 2.54 -12.47
N VAL A 112 -7.59 1.88 -12.88
CA VAL A 112 -7.33 1.55 -14.28
C VAL A 112 -7.37 0.06 -14.52
N SER A 113 -6.56 -0.72 -13.79
CA SER A 113 -6.44 -2.16 -14.05
C SER A 113 -7.74 -2.93 -13.83
N ILE A 114 -8.49 -2.67 -12.76
CA ILE A 114 -9.74 -3.38 -12.49
C ILE A 114 -10.78 -3.08 -13.58
N PRO A 115 -11.09 -1.82 -13.93
CA PRO A 115 -12.00 -1.54 -15.04
C PRO A 115 -11.55 -2.15 -16.37
N VAL A 116 -10.25 -2.06 -16.69
CA VAL A 116 -9.68 -2.66 -17.91
C VAL A 116 -9.82 -4.18 -17.88
N ALA A 117 -9.56 -4.84 -16.76
CA ALA A 117 -9.70 -6.28 -16.63
C ALA A 117 -11.15 -6.74 -16.79
N VAL A 118 -12.09 -6.02 -16.19
CA VAL A 118 -13.53 -6.29 -16.35
C VAL A 118 -13.93 -6.13 -17.81
N ALA A 119 -13.59 -5.01 -18.47
CA ALA A 119 -13.92 -4.80 -19.87
C ALA A 119 -13.28 -5.87 -20.78
N ALA A 120 -11.98 -6.15 -20.58
CA ALA A 120 -11.23 -7.13 -21.36
C ALA A 120 -11.77 -8.55 -21.23
N ALA A 121 -12.27 -8.94 -20.06
CA ALA A 121 -12.86 -10.26 -19.86
C ALA A 121 -14.08 -10.50 -20.75
N PHE A 122 -14.82 -9.44 -21.12
CA PHE A 122 -16.01 -9.54 -21.95
C PHE A 122 -15.78 -9.17 -23.42
N THR A 123 -14.68 -8.51 -23.77
CA THR A 123 -14.42 -8.05 -25.14
C THR A 123 -13.15 -8.62 -25.75
N THR A 124 -12.05 -8.61 -25.01
CA THR A 124 -10.70 -8.75 -25.55
C THR A 124 -9.77 -9.39 -24.52
N PRO A 125 -9.87 -10.71 -24.28
CA PRO A 125 -9.22 -11.35 -23.14
C PRO A 125 -7.70 -11.25 -23.12
N TRP A 126 -7.04 -11.12 -24.28
CA TRP A 126 -5.59 -10.95 -24.33
C TRP A 126 -5.09 -9.65 -23.69
N LEU A 127 -5.95 -8.63 -23.54
CA LEU A 127 -5.61 -7.40 -22.80
C LEU A 127 -5.38 -7.66 -21.30
N LEU A 128 -5.85 -8.79 -20.76
CA LEU A 128 -5.55 -9.20 -19.38
C LEU A 128 -4.04 -9.37 -19.14
N LEU A 129 -3.26 -9.69 -20.17
CA LEU A 129 -1.80 -9.78 -20.08
C LEU A 129 -1.13 -8.41 -19.82
N ALA A 130 -1.78 -7.31 -20.21
CA ALA A 130 -1.27 -5.96 -20.00
C ALA A 130 -1.61 -5.40 -18.60
N VAL A 131 -2.61 -5.98 -17.92
CA VAL A 131 -3.13 -5.51 -16.63
C VAL A 131 -2.05 -5.35 -15.55
N PRO A 132 -1.10 -6.30 -15.36
CA PRO A 132 -0.01 -6.15 -14.40
C PRO A 132 0.92 -4.97 -14.70
N PHE A 133 1.04 -4.55 -15.96
CA PHE A 133 1.96 -3.51 -16.41
C PHE A 133 1.35 -2.10 -16.42
N VAL A 134 0.08 -1.96 -16.06
CA VAL A 134 -0.62 -0.66 -16.03
C VAL A 134 0.13 0.41 -15.25
N PRO A 135 0.64 0.18 -14.02
CA PRO A 135 1.40 1.20 -13.31
C PRO A 135 2.65 1.65 -14.08
N THR A 136 3.35 0.70 -14.72
CA THR A 136 4.51 0.99 -15.57
C THR A 136 4.13 1.82 -16.79
N ILE A 137 3.02 1.51 -17.45
CA ILE A 137 2.52 2.26 -18.61
C ILE A 137 2.17 3.70 -18.22
N VAL A 138 1.43 3.88 -17.12
CA VAL A 138 1.06 5.22 -16.62
C VAL A 138 2.30 6.01 -16.20
N TYR A 139 3.24 5.36 -15.53
CA TYR A 139 4.51 5.97 -15.16
C TYR A 139 5.33 6.39 -16.40
N MET A 140 5.38 5.56 -17.45
CA MET A 140 6.03 5.92 -18.72
C MET A 140 5.35 7.10 -19.41
N ALA A 141 4.02 7.20 -19.36
CA ALA A 141 3.30 8.35 -19.88
C ALA A 141 3.67 9.65 -19.14
N ASP A 142 3.78 9.60 -17.81
CA ASP A 142 4.23 10.76 -17.02
C ASP A 142 5.71 11.10 -17.31
N TYR A 143 6.56 10.09 -17.46
CA TYR A 143 7.96 10.26 -17.83
C TYR A 143 8.11 10.99 -19.17
N VAL A 144 7.35 10.60 -20.19
CA VAL A 144 7.32 11.30 -21.49
C VAL A 144 6.80 12.72 -21.35
N ARG A 145 5.73 12.95 -20.58
CA ARG A 145 5.19 14.29 -20.30
C ARG A 145 6.24 15.20 -19.67
N VAL A 146 6.99 14.71 -18.68
CA VAL A 146 8.06 15.45 -18.02
C VAL A 146 9.20 15.74 -18.99
N TRP A 147 9.60 14.77 -19.80
CA TRP A 147 10.62 14.97 -20.83
C TRP A 147 10.22 16.07 -21.82
N VAL A 148 8.98 16.07 -22.31
CA VAL A 148 8.46 17.11 -23.20
C VAL A 148 8.46 18.48 -22.51
N LYS A 149 8.03 18.54 -21.24
CA LYS A 149 8.04 19.78 -20.44
C LYS A 149 9.47 20.34 -20.30
N LEU A 150 10.41 19.52 -19.85
CA LEU A 150 11.81 19.94 -19.67
C LEU A 150 12.46 20.34 -20.99
N SER A 151 12.15 19.64 -22.07
CA SER A 151 12.64 19.97 -23.41
C SER A 151 12.12 21.33 -23.90
N ARG A 152 10.86 21.66 -23.61
CA ARG A 152 10.27 22.97 -23.92
C ARG A 152 10.92 24.09 -23.09
N MET A 153 11.09 23.88 -21.79
CA MET A 153 11.76 24.84 -20.89
C MET A 153 13.19 25.14 -21.37
N LYS A 154 13.96 24.10 -21.72
CA LYS A 154 15.31 24.26 -22.28
C LYS A 154 15.32 25.08 -23.57
N ARG A 155 14.36 24.85 -24.49
CA ARG A 155 14.23 25.64 -25.73
C ARG A 155 13.86 27.11 -25.45
N ALA A 156 13.08 27.36 -24.39
CA ALA A 156 12.72 28.70 -23.94
C ALA A 156 13.85 29.44 -23.20
N GLY A 157 15.05 28.85 -23.10
CA GLY A 157 16.19 29.45 -22.42
C GLY A 157 16.19 29.25 -20.89
N GLU A 158 15.25 28.49 -20.34
CA GLU A 158 15.26 28.17 -18.90
C GLU A 158 16.34 27.12 -18.61
N THR A 159 17.47 27.56 -18.06
CA THR A 159 18.66 26.73 -17.78
C THR A 159 18.64 26.04 -16.42
N LYS A 160 17.51 26.07 -15.69
CA LYS A 160 17.39 25.49 -14.34
C LYS A 160 17.84 24.03 -14.28
N TYR A 161 17.66 23.30 -15.38
CA TYR A 161 18.12 21.92 -15.52
C TYR A 161 19.18 21.89 -16.63
N GLY A 162 20.41 21.50 -16.30
CA GLY A 162 21.53 21.43 -17.24
C GLY A 162 21.30 20.38 -18.35
N LYS A 163 22.00 19.24 -18.30
CA LYS A 163 21.75 18.14 -19.24
C LYS A 163 20.47 17.40 -18.83
N ILE A 164 19.52 17.27 -19.76
CA ILE A 164 18.31 16.45 -19.56
C ILE A 164 18.75 14.97 -19.61
N THR A 165 18.93 14.37 -18.45
CA THR A 165 19.25 12.94 -18.30
C THR A 165 18.01 12.15 -17.85
N ALA A 166 18.06 10.83 -17.99
CA ALA A 166 16.98 9.95 -17.53
C ALA A 166 16.67 10.13 -16.03
N GLN A 167 17.70 10.34 -15.22
CA GLN A 167 17.56 10.57 -13.79
C GLN A 167 16.88 11.90 -13.47
N VAL A 168 17.15 12.96 -14.25
CA VAL A 168 16.46 14.25 -14.10
C VAL A 168 14.99 14.11 -14.47
N ILE A 169 14.67 13.40 -15.55
CA ILE A 169 13.27 13.17 -15.95
C ILE A 169 12.54 12.37 -14.86
N ARG A 170 13.12 11.24 -14.41
CA ARG A 170 12.58 10.42 -13.32
C ARG A 170 12.28 11.26 -12.08
N ALA A 171 13.26 12.01 -11.60
CA ALA A 171 13.13 12.82 -10.38
C ALA A 171 12.05 13.92 -10.47
N ASN A 172 11.58 14.26 -11.67
CA ASN A 172 10.53 15.25 -11.90
C ASN A 172 9.17 14.63 -12.27
N THR A 173 9.03 13.29 -12.25
CA THR A 173 7.74 12.61 -12.36
C THR A 173 6.87 12.89 -11.13
N CYS A 174 5.55 12.92 -11.30
CA CYS A 174 4.63 13.21 -10.21
C CYS A 174 4.72 12.15 -9.09
N PHE A 175 4.93 10.89 -9.48
CA PHE A 175 5.11 9.77 -8.57
C PHE A 175 6.34 9.92 -7.67
N GLU A 176 7.49 10.26 -8.27
CA GLU A 176 8.76 10.45 -7.57
C GLU A 176 8.78 11.71 -6.72
N LEU A 177 8.16 12.79 -7.20
CA LEU A 177 8.04 14.05 -6.46
C LEU A 177 7.21 13.87 -5.18
N GLU A 178 6.08 13.16 -5.27
CA GLU A 178 5.28 12.83 -4.09
C GLU A 178 6.06 11.96 -3.11
N ALA A 179 6.62 10.84 -3.59
CA ALA A 179 7.32 9.87 -2.77
C ALA A 179 8.54 10.49 -2.08
N THR A 180 9.33 11.30 -2.79
CA THR A 180 10.51 11.99 -2.22
C THR A 180 10.10 13.06 -1.21
N SER A 181 9.09 13.86 -1.53
CA SER A 181 8.61 14.95 -0.65
C SER A 181 8.04 14.43 0.67
N LYS A 182 7.37 13.28 0.64
CA LYS A 182 6.63 12.76 1.79
C LYS A 182 7.33 11.62 2.53
N ALA A 183 8.41 11.06 1.98
CA ALA A 183 9.23 10.02 2.60
C ALA A 183 9.62 10.31 4.07
N PRO A 184 10.01 11.54 4.47
CA PRO A 184 10.38 11.82 5.86
C PRO A 184 9.21 11.70 6.86
N ASN A 185 7.96 11.79 6.41
CA ASN A 185 6.79 11.73 7.30
C ASN A 185 6.26 10.30 7.41
N ALA A 186 6.56 9.64 8.53
CA ALA A 186 6.11 8.26 8.81
C ALA A 186 4.58 8.09 8.88
N ASN A 187 3.85 9.16 9.20
CA ASN A 187 2.40 9.14 9.31
C ASN A 187 1.69 9.49 8.00
N TYR A 188 2.43 9.89 6.95
CA TYR A 188 1.83 10.36 5.70
C TYR A 188 0.83 9.37 5.11
N LEU A 189 1.15 8.06 5.09
CA LEU A 189 0.27 7.03 4.54
C LEU A 189 -1.02 6.78 5.34
N LEU A 190 -1.16 7.36 6.54
CA LEU A 190 -2.41 7.35 7.30
C LEU A 190 -3.39 8.40 6.76
N GLU A 191 -2.87 9.53 6.30
CA GLU A 191 -3.63 10.72 5.90
C GLU A 191 -3.63 10.96 4.38
N ARG A 192 -2.84 10.18 3.64
CA ARG A 192 -2.68 10.29 2.19
C ARG A 192 -4.04 10.18 1.50
N LYS A 193 -4.41 11.25 0.79
CA LYS A 193 -5.57 11.28 -0.10
C LYS A 193 -5.38 10.28 -1.24
N PHE A 194 -6.48 9.69 -1.69
CA PHE A 194 -6.49 8.86 -2.89
C PHE A 194 -5.96 9.66 -4.08
N MET A 195 -5.08 9.08 -4.90
CA MET A 195 -4.46 9.74 -6.06
C MET A 195 -3.69 11.04 -5.74
N ALA A 196 -3.06 11.13 -4.56
CA ALA A 196 -2.33 12.33 -4.13
C ALA A 196 -1.20 12.76 -5.09
N GLU A 197 -0.64 11.83 -5.87
CA GLU A 197 0.38 12.10 -6.90
C GLU A 197 -0.09 13.13 -7.93
N LEU A 198 -1.40 13.24 -8.17
CA LEU A 198 -1.96 14.17 -9.15
C LEU A 198 -1.62 15.63 -8.84
N ALA A 199 -1.44 15.97 -7.56
CA ALA A 199 -1.02 17.30 -7.13
C ALA A 199 0.36 17.70 -7.68
N TRP A 200 1.20 16.71 -8.03
CA TRP A 200 2.56 16.88 -8.51
C TRP A 200 2.67 16.87 -10.04
N THR A 201 1.57 16.65 -10.76
CA THR A 201 1.54 16.72 -12.24
C THR A 201 1.86 18.13 -12.76
N GLY A 202 1.56 19.17 -11.96
CA GLY A 202 1.67 20.57 -12.36
C GLY A 202 0.48 21.10 -13.16
N TRP A 203 -0.54 20.27 -13.41
CA TRP A 203 -1.80 20.70 -14.02
C TRP A 203 -2.58 21.58 -13.05
N LYS A 204 -3.13 22.69 -13.55
CA LYS A 204 -3.82 23.69 -12.72
C LYS A 204 -4.97 23.08 -11.90
N ILE A 205 -5.72 22.17 -12.51
CA ILE A 205 -6.88 21.49 -11.88
C ILE A 205 -6.51 20.65 -10.65
N PHE A 206 -5.25 20.20 -10.53
CA PHE A 206 -4.82 19.32 -9.44
C PHE A 206 -3.96 20.03 -8.38
N ARG A 207 -3.64 21.31 -8.53
CA ARG A 207 -2.73 22.03 -7.62
C ARG A 207 -3.19 22.09 -6.16
N SER A 208 -4.50 21.98 -5.91
CA SER A 208 -5.10 21.95 -4.58
C SER A 208 -5.35 20.53 -4.05
N TYR A 209 -5.22 19.51 -4.88
CA TYR A 209 -5.69 18.16 -4.58
C TYR A 209 -4.92 17.47 -3.44
N GLY A 210 -3.63 17.80 -3.29
CA GLY A 210 -2.72 17.22 -2.29
C GLY A 210 -2.32 18.16 -1.16
N LYS A 211 -3.02 19.30 -1.00
CA LYS A 211 -2.88 20.20 0.15
C LYS A 211 -3.78 19.77 1.30
#